data_AF-A0A0R3QTI9-F1
#
_entry.id   AF-A0A0R3QTI9-F1
#
_cell.length_a   1.000
_cell.length_b   1.000
_cell.length_c   1.000
_cell.angle_alpha   90.00
_cell.angle_beta   90.00
_cell.angle_gamma   90.00
#
_symmetry.space_group_name_H-M   'P 1'
#
loop_
_entity.id
_entity.type
_entity.pdbx_description
1 polymer ?
#
loop_
_entity_poly.entity_id
_entity_poly.type
_entity_poly.pdbx_seq_one_letter_code
_entity_poly.pdbx_strand_id
1 'polypeptide(L)'
;MNVLPFLNVLEINSRKYFSFREEEGAPTMLSRLPLAKEVEREALWQLVDQWNENRLDLFNLSYPTEDLEIHGVMRFYFQESKDKVLTKCIRVSSTATTRAVISALVDKFHPDLKMLSNPEYTLWEVHENGDERCLAPNEKPLLVQLNWHKDDREGRFLLRAHHNITSVKV
;
A
#
# COMPACT_ATOMS: atom_id res chain seq x y z
N MET A 1 -13.52 -2.05 16.36
CA MET A 1 -13.01 -3.42 16.19
C MET A 1 -12.69 -3.61 14.71
N ASN A 2 -11.40 -3.68 14.38
CA ASN A 2 -10.80 -4.30 13.19
C ASN A 2 -9.35 -3.80 13.08
N VAL A 3 -8.47 -4.44 13.83
CA VAL A 3 -7.01 -4.38 13.65
C VAL A 3 -6.61 -5.72 13.10
N LEU A 4 -6.77 -5.91 11.80
CA LEU A 4 -6.14 -7.00 11.06
C LEU A 4 -5.74 -6.48 9.67
N PRO A 5 -4.50 -6.01 9.46
CA PRO A 5 -3.96 -5.97 8.11
C PRO A 5 -2.65 -6.75 7.93
N PHE A 6 -2.11 -7.44 8.95
CA PHE A 6 -0.82 -8.14 8.83
C PHE A 6 -0.88 -9.67 8.96
N LEU A 7 -1.97 -10.24 9.45
CA LEU A 7 -2.02 -11.68 9.75
C LEU A 7 -2.15 -12.58 8.51
N ASN A 8 -2.66 -12.10 7.37
CA ASN A 8 -3.01 -12.99 6.27
C ASN A 8 -1.87 -13.31 5.27
N VAL A 9 -0.66 -12.75 5.46
CA VAL A 9 0.56 -13.22 4.77
C VAL A 9 1.37 -14.14 5.70
N LEU A 10 1.34 -13.90 7.01
CA LEU A 10 2.02 -14.71 8.02
C LEU A 10 1.32 -16.04 8.33
N GLU A 11 0.00 -16.14 8.16
CA GLU A 11 -0.75 -17.38 8.46
C GLU A 11 -0.44 -18.53 7.48
N ILE A 12 -0.12 -18.20 6.23
CA ILE A 12 0.24 -19.18 5.19
C ILE A 12 1.65 -19.76 5.45
N ASN A 13 2.58 -18.95 5.95
CA ASN A 13 3.93 -19.41 6.30
C ASN A 13 4.00 -20.03 7.71
N SER A 14 3.16 -19.60 8.66
CA SER A 14 3.11 -20.19 10.00
C SER A 14 2.81 -21.70 9.99
N ARG A 15 1.99 -22.19 9.05
CA ARG A 15 1.69 -23.62 8.91
C ARG A 15 2.87 -24.48 8.44
N LYS A 16 3.88 -23.88 7.78
CA LYS A 16 5.12 -24.58 7.40
C LYS A 16 6.21 -24.50 8.46
N TYR A 17 6.19 -23.48 9.31
CA TYR A 17 7.16 -23.32 10.41
C TYR A 17 6.75 -24.04 11.69
N PHE A 18 5.45 -24.31 11.90
CA PHE A 18 4.99 -25.06 13.08
C PHE A 18 5.19 -26.59 13.00
N SER A 19 5.68 -27.11 11.87
CA SER A 19 5.99 -28.54 11.73
C SER A 19 7.45 -28.89 12.04
N PHE A 20 8.23 -28.00 12.66
CA PHE A 20 9.64 -28.27 12.96
C PHE A 20 10.09 -27.73 14.34
N ARG A 21 9.57 -28.33 15.41
CA ARG A 21 10.21 -28.61 16.72
C ARG A 21 9.12 -28.93 17.75
N GLU A 22 8.68 -30.18 17.77
CA GLU A 22 8.37 -30.78 19.06
C GLU A 22 9.69 -31.24 19.67
N GLU A 23 9.77 -31.14 21.00
CA GLU A 23 10.88 -31.47 21.91
C GLU A 23 11.80 -30.30 22.31
N GLU A 24 11.91 -30.15 23.64
CA GLU A 24 12.82 -29.32 24.45
C GLU A 24 12.41 -27.88 24.79
N GLY A 25 11.76 -27.74 25.97
CA GLY A 25 11.89 -26.60 26.89
C GLY A 25 11.14 -25.31 26.53
N ALA A 26 10.01 -25.03 27.18
CA ALA A 26 9.25 -23.79 26.99
C ALA A 26 10.10 -22.55 27.34
N PRO A 27 10.46 -21.68 26.37
CA PRO A 27 11.16 -20.43 26.66
C PRO A 27 10.15 -19.42 27.24
N THR A 28 10.58 -18.63 28.22
CA THR A 28 9.78 -17.55 28.81
C THR A 28 9.38 -16.51 27.75
N MET A 29 8.19 -15.90 27.90
CA MET A 29 7.57 -14.98 26.94
C MET A 29 8.48 -13.83 26.45
N LEU A 30 9.48 -13.43 27.24
CA LEU A 30 10.43 -12.36 26.93
C LEU A 30 11.51 -12.76 25.90
N SER A 31 11.84 -14.05 25.74
CA SER A 31 12.85 -14.50 24.77
C SER A 31 12.30 -14.76 23.36
N ARG A 32 10.97 -14.74 23.18
CA ARG A 32 10.30 -15.03 21.90
C ARG A 32 10.14 -13.81 20.98
N LEU A 33 10.23 -12.59 21.53
CA LEU A 33 10.00 -11.34 20.78
C LEU A 33 11.05 -11.03 19.69
N PRO A 34 12.37 -11.22 19.93
CA PRO A 34 13.39 -10.96 18.91
C PRO A 34 13.29 -11.92 17.73
N LEU A 35 13.00 -13.20 18.01
CA LEU A 35 12.88 -14.25 17.00
C LEU A 35 11.68 -14.03 16.08
N ALA A 36 10.55 -13.53 16.63
CA ALA A 36 9.36 -13.22 15.84
C ALA A 36 9.62 -12.08 14.83
N LYS A 37 10.28 -10.99 15.26
CA LYS A 37 10.63 -9.87 14.37
C LYS A 37 11.59 -10.27 13.26
N GLU A 38 12.55 -11.15 13.56
CA GLU A 38 13.50 -11.65 12.58
C GLU A 38 12.82 -12.53 11.52
N VAL A 39 11.91 -13.40 11.95
CA VAL A 39 11.08 -14.21 11.03
C VAL A 39 10.18 -13.32 10.16
N GLU A 40 9.56 -12.29 10.74
CA GLU A 40 8.76 -11.32 9.98
C GLU A 40 9.60 -10.53 8.96
N ARG A 41 10.82 -10.14 9.34
CA ARG A 41 11.77 -9.48 8.44
C ARG A 41 12.11 -10.37 7.26
N GLU A 42 12.46 -11.62 7.53
CA GLU A 42 12.83 -12.58 6.49
C GLU A 42 11.67 -12.82 5.51
N ALA A 43 10.45 -13.00 6.04
CA ALA A 43 9.26 -13.15 5.21
C ALA A 43 8.99 -11.91 4.34
N LEU A 44 9.15 -10.72 4.90
CA LEU A 44 8.99 -9.46 4.15
C LEU A 44 10.10 -9.28 3.12
N TRP A 45 11.33 -9.69 3.44
CA TRP A 45 12.45 -9.68 2.51
C TRP A 45 12.15 -10.54 1.28
N GLN A 46 11.70 -11.78 1.48
CA GLN A 46 11.34 -12.69 0.38
C GLN A 46 10.21 -12.15 -0.49
N LEU A 47 9.21 -11.51 0.12
CA LEU A 47 8.12 -10.86 -0.62
C LEU A 47 8.64 -9.71 -1.49
N VAL A 48 9.54 -8.87 -0.95
CA VAL A 48 10.16 -7.77 -1.69
C VAL A 48 11.04 -8.29 -2.83
N ASP A 49 11.79 -9.35 -2.60
CA ASP A 49 12.66 -9.96 -3.60
C ASP A 49 11.86 -10.47 -4.79
N GLN A 50 10.80 -11.25 -4.52
CA GLN A 50 9.86 -11.73 -5.55
C GLN A 50 9.17 -10.59 -6.29
N TRP A 51 8.79 -9.51 -5.60
CA TRP A 51 8.23 -8.32 -6.24
C TRP A 51 9.24 -7.71 -7.22
N ASN A 52 10.48 -7.51 -6.78
CA ASN A 52 11.53 -6.86 -7.57
C ASN A 52 11.95 -7.68 -8.80
N GLU A 53 11.97 -9.01 -8.71
CA GLU A 53 12.30 -9.88 -9.85
C GLU A 53 11.30 -9.77 -11.01
N ASN A 54 10.03 -9.45 -10.70
CA ASN A 54 8.93 -9.46 -11.67
C ASN A 54 8.50 -8.05 -12.13
N ARG A 55 9.26 -7.02 -11.76
CA ARG A 55 8.93 -5.61 -12.04
C ARG A 55 10.11 -4.90 -12.69
N LEU A 56 9.82 -3.78 -13.36
CA LEU A 56 10.88 -2.92 -13.87
C LEU A 56 11.66 -2.31 -12.69
N ASP A 57 12.97 -2.15 -12.84
CA ASP A 57 13.85 -1.59 -11.80
C ASP A 57 13.36 -0.28 -11.20
N LEU A 58 12.69 0.56 -12.01
CA LEU A 58 12.09 1.82 -11.58
C LEU A 58 11.03 1.65 -10.47
N PHE A 59 10.40 0.49 -10.39
CA PHE A 59 9.36 0.12 -9.43
C PHE A 59 9.84 -0.89 -8.37
N ASN A 60 11.16 -1.09 -8.25
CA ASN A 60 11.72 -1.91 -7.18
C ASN A 60 11.43 -1.27 -5.82
N LEU A 61 11.13 -2.14 -4.86
CA LEU A 61 10.99 -1.81 -3.46
C LEU A 61 12.35 -1.91 -2.78
N SER A 62 12.56 -1.05 -1.78
CA SER A 62 13.67 -1.21 -0.87
C SER A 62 13.45 -2.45 0.00
N TYR A 63 14.52 -3.16 0.32
CA TYR A 63 14.50 -4.17 1.37
C TYR A 63 14.08 -3.59 2.73
N PRO A 64 13.48 -4.40 3.61
CA PRO A 64 12.93 -3.93 4.88
C PRO A 64 13.97 -3.39 5.85
N THR A 65 13.69 -2.21 6.43
CA THR A 65 14.49 -1.59 7.51
C THR A 65 14.33 -2.33 8.83
N GLU A 66 15.09 -1.95 9.86
CA GLU A 66 14.97 -2.52 11.22
C GLU A 66 13.53 -2.50 11.76
N ASP A 67 12.73 -1.52 11.35
CA ASP A 67 11.33 -1.37 11.76
C ASP A 67 10.32 -2.07 10.84
N LEU A 68 10.79 -2.95 9.95
CA LEU A 68 9.97 -3.65 8.93
C LEU A 68 9.31 -2.68 7.94
N GLU A 69 9.93 -1.52 7.71
CA GLU A 69 9.45 -0.53 6.77
C GLU A 69 10.12 -0.71 5.40
N ILE A 70 9.32 -0.61 4.35
CA ILE A 70 9.77 -0.68 2.96
C ILE A 70 9.30 0.57 2.21
N HIS A 71 10.02 0.92 1.16
CA HIS A 71 9.74 2.07 0.33
C HIS A 71 9.72 1.68 -1.14
N GLY A 72 8.77 2.23 -1.89
CA GLY A 72 8.65 1.97 -3.32
C GLY A 72 8.27 3.22 -4.09
N VAL A 73 8.57 3.25 -5.38
CA VAL A 73 7.96 4.21 -6.29
C VAL A 73 6.61 3.63 -6.72
N MET A 74 5.54 4.38 -6.50
CA MET A 74 4.18 4.00 -6.88
C MET A 74 3.64 4.93 -7.95
N ARG A 75 2.90 4.37 -8.91
CA ARG A 75 2.28 5.10 -10.02
C ARG A 75 0.81 5.37 -9.73
N PHE A 76 0.41 6.63 -9.85
CA PHE A 76 -0.94 7.12 -9.64
C PHE A 76 -1.44 7.82 -10.89
N TYR A 77 -2.73 7.63 -11.17
CA TYR A 77 -3.44 8.27 -12.25
C TYR A 77 -4.42 9.29 -11.66
N PHE A 78 -4.55 10.43 -12.30
CA PHE A 78 -5.53 11.45 -11.96
C PHE A 78 -6.38 11.75 -13.18
N GLN A 79 -7.69 11.58 -13.05
CA GLN A 79 -8.64 11.90 -14.10
C GLN A 79 -9.23 13.28 -13.84
N GLU A 80 -8.68 14.30 -14.51
CA GLU A 80 -9.14 15.69 -14.39
C GLU A 80 -10.46 15.91 -15.14
N SER A 81 -10.60 15.24 -16.28
CA SER A 81 -11.81 15.22 -17.11
C SER A 81 -11.91 13.90 -17.88
N LYS A 82 -12.99 13.68 -18.62
CA LYS A 82 -13.19 12.42 -19.39
C LYS A 82 -12.05 12.12 -20.36
N ASP A 83 -11.39 13.15 -20.88
CA ASP A 83 -10.37 13.01 -21.93
C ASP A 83 -8.94 13.31 -21.45
N LYS A 84 -8.76 13.67 -20.17
CA LYS A 84 -7.45 14.04 -19.62
C LYS A 84 -7.11 13.21 -18.39
N VAL A 85 -6.17 12.28 -18.59
CA VAL A 85 -5.56 11.48 -17.53
C VAL A 85 -4.10 11.93 -17.34
N LEU A 86 -3.77 12.35 -16.13
CA LEU A 86 -2.40 12.65 -15.72
C LEU A 86 -1.81 11.46 -14.97
N THR A 87 -0.51 11.23 -15.14
CA THR A 87 0.22 10.16 -14.43
C THR A 87 1.31 10.78 -13.57
N LYS A 88 1.42 10.37 -12.30
CA LYS A 88 2.52 10.74 -11.41
C LYS A 88 3.05 9.53 -10.67
N CYS A 89 4.37 9.46 -10.56
CA CYS A 89 5.05 8.51 -9.70
C CYS A 89 5.55 9.24 -8.46
N ILE A 90 5.31 8.67 -7.28
CA ILE A 90 5.84 9.20 -6.02
C ILE A 90 6.46 8.07 -5.19
N ARG A 91 7.45 8.41 -4.36
CA ARG A 91 8.00 7.48 -3.38
C ARG A 91 7.04 7.37 -2.20
N VAL A 92 6.68 6.15 -1.81
CA VAL A 92 5.72 5.84 -0.76
C VAL A 92 6.33 4.81 0.19
N SER A 93 6.09 4.99 1.49
CA SER A 93 6.45 4.03 2.53
C SER A 93 5.30 3.03 2.78
N SER A 94 5.61 1.81 3.23
CA SER A 94 4.61 0.85 3.72
C SER A 94 3.80 1.36 4.91
N THR A 95 4.30 2.35 5.65
CA THR A 95 3.60 2.98 6.77
C THR A 95 2.75 4.18 6.34
N ALA A 96 2.90 4.67 5.10
CA ALA A 96 2.13 5.81 4.61
C ALA A 96 0.64 5.46 4.47
N THR A 97 -0.22 6.30 5.04
CA THR A 97 -1.67 6.14 4.90
C THR A 97 -2.18 6.66 3.57
N THR A 98 -3.34 6.19 3.13
CA THR A 98 -4.09 6.75 2.00
C THR A 98 -4.21 8.27 2.09
N ARG A 99 -4.53 8.80 3.28
CA ARG A 99 -4.60 10.26 3.51
C ARG A 99 -3.27 10.98 3.23
N ALA A 100 -2.16 10.43 3.71
CA ALA A 100 -0.84 11.01 3.49
C ALA A 100 -0.44 10.98 2.00
N VAL A 101 -0.73 9.87 1.33
CA VAL A 101 -0.50 9.70 -0.11
C VAL A 101 -1.32 10.70 -0.93
N ILE A 102 -2.62 10.86 -0.63
CA ILE A 102 -3.47 11.85 -1.27
C ILE A 102 -2.90 13.26 -1.08
N SER A 103 -2.53 13.64 0.14
CA SER A 103 -1.91 14.95 0.42
C SER A 103 -0.66 15.18 -0.42
N ALA A 104 0.23 14.18 -0.51
CA ALA A 104 1.46 14.28 -1.30
C ALA A 104 1.20 14.37 -2.81
N LEU A 105 0.13 13.73 -3.31
CA LEU A 105 -0.27 13.84 -4.71
C LEU A 105 -0.85 15.23 -5.00
N VAL A 106 -1.76 15.73 -4.17
CA VAL A 106 -2.37 17.07 -4.32
C VAL A 106 -1.29 18.15 -4.34
N ASP A 107 -0.31 18.07 -3.45
CA ASP A 107 0.82 19.00 -3.41
C ASP A 107 1.64 19.01 -4.71
N LYS A 108 1.69 17.89 -5.43
CA LYS A 108 2.39 17.76 -6.72
C LYS A 108 1.54 18.14 -7.92
N PHE A 109 0.23 17.93 -7.88
CA PHE A 109 -0.67 18.26 -8.98
C PHE A 109 -1.03 19.74 -8.98
N HIS A 110 -1.23 20.33 -7.80
CA HIS A 110 -1.74 21.68 -7.67
C HIS A 110 -1.19 22.41 -6.43
N PRO A 111 0.09 22.81 -6.44
CA PRO A 111 0.62 23.67 -5.38
C PRO A 111 -0.21 24.95 -5.22
N ASP A 112 -0.77 25.47 -6.33
CA ASP A 112 -1.50 26.74 -6.39
C ASP A 112 -3.02 26.62 -6.12
N LEU A 113 -3.64 25.42 -6.15
CA LEU A 113 -5.10 25.28 -5.92
C LEU A 113 -5.51 25.20 -4.45
N LYS A 114 -4.56 25.08 -3.52
CA LYS A 114 -4.84 25.05 -2.07
C LYS A 114 -5.65 26.27 -1.58
N MET A 115 -5.62 27.37 -2.32
CA MET A 115 -6.25 28.63 -1.90
C MET A 115 -7.66 28.86 -2.45
N LEU A 116 -8.14 28.05 -3.41
CA LEU A 116 -9.35 28.39 -4.18
C LEU A 116 -10.49 27.36 -4.05
N SER A 117 -10.18 26.12 -3.69
CA SER A 117 -11.14 25.11 -3.24
C SER A 117 -10.33 23.94 -2.69
N ASN A 118 -10.76 23.32 -1.60
CA ASN A 118 -10.22 22.02 -1.18
C ASN A 118 -11.16 20.94 -1.72
N PRO A 119 -11.06 20.52 -2.99
CA PRO A 119 -11.81 19.37 -3.45
C PRO A 119 -11.44 18.18 -2.58
N GLU A 120 -12.45 17.43 -2.14
CA GLU A 120 -12.22 16.21 -1.38
C GLU A 120 -11.77 15.13 -2.36
N TYR A 121 -10.55 14.63 -2.18
CA TYR A 121 -10.01 13.59 -3.03
C TYR A 121 -10.17 12.21 -2.39
N THR A 122 -10.47 11.20 -3.22
CA THR A 122 -10.43 9.79 -2.84
C THR A 122 -9.46 9.01 -3.73
N LEU A 123 -8.90 7.96 -3.16
CA LEU A 123 -7.99 7.07 -3.84
C LEU A 123 -8.67 5.72 -4.06
N TRP A 124 -8.63 5.24 -5.29
CA TRP A 124 -9.25 3.99 -5.70
C TRP A 124 -8.19 3.03 -6.20
N GLU A 125 -8.36 1.75 -5.95
CA GLU A 125 -7.72 0.71 -6.75
C GLU A 125 -8.71 0.21 -7.79
N VAL A 126 -8.25 0.07 -9.02
CA VAL A 126 -9.03 -0.39 -10.18
C VAL A 126 -8.23 -1.50 -10.84
N HIS A 127 -8.86 -2.66 -11.01
CA HIS A 127 -8.26 -3.87 -11.58
C HIS A 127 -8.72 -4.08 -13.01
N GLU A 128 -7.94 -4.81 -13.82
CA GLU A 128 -8.25 -5.04 -15.25
C GLU A 128 -9.54 -5.84 -15.47
N ASN A 129 -9.95 -6.64 -14.48
CA ASN A 129 -11.21 -7.37 -14.50
C ASN A 129 -12.46 -6.48 -14.28
N GLY A 130 -12.27 -5.18 -14.03
CA GLY A 130 -13.33 -4.21 -13.78
C GLY A 130 -13.68 -4.01 -12.29
N ASP A 131 -13.06 -4.76 -11.37
CA ASP A 131 -13.24 -4.53 -9.94
C ASP A 131 -12.59 -3.20 -9.53
N GLU A 132 -13.36 -2.34 -8.87
CA GLU A 132 -12.83 -1.13 -8.25
C GLU A 132 -13.34 -0.95 -6.82
N ARG A 133 -12.49 -0.38 -5.96
CA ARG A 133 -12.92 0.06 -4.62
C ARG A 133 -12.15 1.29 -4.16
N CYS A 134 -12.82 2.10 -3.35
CA CYS A 134 -12.19 3.22 -2.65
C CYS A 134 -11.38 2.69 -1.47
N LEU A 135 -10.13 3.13 -1.34
CA LEU A 135 -9.31 2.87 -0.17
C LEU A 135 -9.80 3.74 1.00
N ALA A 136 -9.86 3.16 2.19
CA ALA A 136 -10.14 3.89 3.42
C ALA A 136 -8.96 4.80 3.80
N PRO A 137 -9.19 5.89 4.55
CA PRO A 137 -8.17 6.90 4.85
C PRO A 137 -6.92 6.39 5.59
N ASN A 138 -7.04 5.28 6.32
CA ASN A 138 -5.99 4.66 7.14
C ASN A 138 -5.31 3.45 6.49
N GLU A 139 -5.81 2.98 5.35
CA GLU A 139 -5.15 1.91 4.59
C GLU A 139 -3.76 2.35 4.11
N LYS A 140 -2.95 1.36 3.72
CA LYS A 140 -1.55 1.55 3.33
C LYS A 140 -1.41 1.21 1.84
N PRO A 141 -1.44 2.20 0.92
CA PRO A 141 -1.50 1.93 -0.51
C PRO A 141 -0.38 1.02 -1.03
N LEU A 142 0.84 1.12 -0.48
CA LEU A 142 1.94 0.24 -0.88
C LEU A 142 1.67 -1.23 -0.51
N LEU A 143 1.09 -1.49 0.67
CA LEU A 143 0.73 -2.85 1.08
C LEU A 143 -0.46 -3.39 0.28
N VAL A 144 -1.42 -2.52 -0.06
CA VAL A 144 -2.51 -2.86 -0.97
C VAL A 144 -1.95 -3.30 -2.32
N GLN A 145 -0.98 -2.55 -2.87
CA GLN A 145 -0.32 -2.87 -4.13
C GLN A 145 0.44 -4.19 -4.08
N LEU A 146 1.17 -4.46 -2.99
CA LEU A 146 1.89 -5.73 -2.81
C LEU A 146 0.96 -6.94 -2.85
N ASN A 147 -0.29 -6.79 -2.40
CA ASN A 147 -1.25 -7.88 -2.39
C ASN A 147 -1.82 -8.23 -3.79
N TRP A 148 -1.57 -7.40 -4.80
CA TRP A 148 -2.02 -7.64 -6.18
C TRP A 148 -1.43 -8.92 -6.81
N HIS A 149 -0.23 -9.34 -6.38
CA HIS A 149 0.40 -10.57 -6.87
C HIS A 149 -0.36 -11.86 -6.49
N LYS A 150 -1.20 -11.85 -5.46
CA LYS A 150 -1.86 -13.08 -4.99
C LYS A 150 -2.90 -13.65 -5.95
N ASP A 151 -3.45 -12.80 -6.80
CA ASP A 151 -4.60 -13.15 -7.65
C ASP A 151 -4.35 -12.86 -9.15
N ASP A 152 -3.10 -12.62 -9.55
CA ASP A 152 -2.73 -12.10 -10.89
C ASP A 152 -3.51 -10.81 -11.25
N ARG A 153 -3.83 -10.03 -10.22
CA ARG A 153 -4.64 -8.82 -10.33
C ARG A 153 -3.75 -7.63 -10.57
N GLU A 154 -3.31 -7.44 -11.82
CA GLU A 154 -2.72 -6.15 -12.16
C GLU A 154 -3.77 -5.04 -12.04
N GLY A 155 -3.36 -3.94 -11.41
CA GLY A 155 -4.25 -2.85 -11.05
C GLY A 155 -3.60 -1.47 -11.21
N ARG A 156 -4.39 -0.43 -10.98
CA ARG A 156 -3.97 0.97 -11.03
C ARG A 156 -4.60 1.74 -9.90
N PHE A 157 -3.83 2.66 -9.32
CA PHE A 157 -4.39 3.63 -8.38
C PHE A 157 -4.92 4.86 -9.10
N LEU A 158 -6.18 5.19 -8.85
CA LEU A 158 -6.87 6.32 -9.44
C LEU A 158 -7.27 7.33 -8.37
N LEU A 159 -6.78 8.56 -8.50
CA LEU A 159 -7.16 9.71 -7.68
C LEU A 159 -8.39 10.37 -8.33
N ARG A 160 -9.48 10.49 -7.58
CA ARG A 160 -10.74 11.13 -8.02
C ARG A 160 -11.02 12.35 -7.15
N ALA A 161 -11.47 13.44 -7.76
CA ALA A 161 -11.91 14.64 -7.06
C ALA A 161 -13.43 14.66 -6.92
N HIS A 162 -13.95 14.95 -5.72
CA HIS A 162 -15.35 15.30 -5.53
C HIS A 162 -15.52 16.78 -5.84
N HIS A 163 -16.20 17.08 -6.95
CA HIS A 163 -16.68 18.42 -7.21
C HIS A 163 -17.88 18.68 -6.31
N ASN A 164 -17.72 19.47 -5.26
CA ASN A 164 -18.87 20.13 -4.64
C ASN A 164 -19.36 21.18 -5.62
N ILE A 165 -20.23 20.81 -6.56
CA ILE A 165 -21.00 21.80 -7.33
C ILE A 165 -21.98 22.42 -6.34
N THR A 166 -21.56 23.48 -5.66
CA THR A 166 -22.50 24.44 -5.11
C THR A 166 -23.09 25.15 -6.33
N SER A 167 -24.17 24.59 -6.87
CA SER A 167 -25.00 25.30 -7.83
C SER A 167 -25.49 26.57 -7.15
N VAL A 168 -24.84 27.69 -7.43
CA VAL A 168 -25.42 29.01 -7.22
C VAL A 168 -26.59 29.07 -8.21
N LYS A 169 -27.80 28.73 -7.72
CA LYS A 169 -29.02 29.11 -8.42
C LYS A 169 -29.08 30.64 -8.38
N VAL A 170 -28.88 31.26 -9.55
CA VAL A 170 -29.26 32.65 -9.83
C VAL A 170 -30.77 32.77 -9.72
#